data_AF-X0ST67-F1
#
_entry.id   AF-X0ST67-F1
#
_cell.length_a   1.000
_cell.length_b   1.000
_cell.length_c   1.000
_cell.angle_alpha   90.00
_cell.angle_beta   90.00
_cell.angle_gamma   90.00
#
_symmetry.space_group_name_H-M   'P 1'
#
loop_
_entity.id
_entity.type
_entity.pdbx_description
1 polymer ?
#
loop_
_entity_poly.entity_id
_entity_poly.type
_entity_poly.pdbx_seq_one_letter_code
_entity_poly.pdbx_strand_id
1 'polypeptide(L)'
;MAGRGLRLAGQGYQLPKPLIPVAGRPMVVWALHSLKDLHYTSLIFIIYREHERKYGLTQRMQSLVEAPIEVIQLEQVTEGQLCSVLAASEIIDTEEDLLIASAD
;
A
#
# COMPACT_ATOMS: atom_id res chain seq x y z
N MET A 1 2.02 3.23 -0.34
CA MET A 1 2.24 2.91 -1.79
C MET A 1 1.93 4.11 -2.71
N ALA A 2 2.02 5.34 -2.21
CA ALA A 2 1.55 6.52 -2.91
C ALA A 2 2.61 7.25 -3.75
N GLY A 3 3.87 6.80 -3.71
CA GLY A 3 4.96 7.38 -4.51
C GLY A 3 5.00 6.87 -5.96
N ARG A 4 5.62 7.65 -6.85
CA ARG A 4 5.70 7.35 -8.31
C ARG A 4 6.67 6.24 -8.71
N GLY A 5 7.56 5.79 -7.82
CA GLY A 5 8.54 4.74 -8.16
C GLY A 5 9.51 5.11 -9.29
N LEU A 6 9.83 6.40 -9.47
CA LEU A 6 10.55 6.95 -10.64
C LEU A 6 11.89 6.25 -10.92
N ARG A 7 12.62 5.83 -9.88
CA ARG A 7 13.91 5.14 -10.04
C ARG A 7 13.78 3.81 -10.79
N LEU A 8 12.70 3.05 -10.54
CA LEU A 8 12.46 1.78 -11.23
C LEU A 8 11.82 2.02 -12.60
N ALA A 9 10.94 3.01 -12.74
CA ALA A 9 10.43 3.43 -14.05
C ALA A 9 11.59 3.83 -14.99
N GLY A 10 12.59 4.56 -14.50
CA GLY A 10 13.79 4.91 -15.25
C GLY A 10 14.69 3.72 -15.65
N GLN A 11 14.49 2.55 -15.05
CA GLN A 11 15.16 1.29 -15.42
C GLN A 11 14.31 0.42 -16.37
N GLY A 12 13.15 0.92 -16.83
CA GLY A 12 12.28 0.22 -17.78
C GLY A 12 11.17 -0.61 -17.16
N TYR A 13 10.99 -0.59 -15.83
CA TYR A 13 9.85 -1.25 -15.20
C TYR A 13 8.54 -0.52 -15.52
N GLN A 14 7.57 -1.26 -16.07
CA GLN A 14 6.26 -0.72 -16.49
C GLN A 14 5.17 -0.82 -15.40
N LEU A 15 5.40 -1.68 -14.40
CA LEU A 15 4.50 -1.84 -13.26
C LEU A 15 4.89 -0.87 -12.14
N PRO A 16 3.92 -0.38 -11.34
CA PRO A 16 4.23 0.40 -10.16
C PRO A 16 4.99 -0.49 -9.17
N LYS A 17 5.90 0.10 -8.39
CA LYS A 17 6.82 -0.63 -7.50
C LYS A 17 6.17 -1.78 -6.71
N PRO A 18 5.01 -1.60 -6.06
CA PRO A 18 4.40 -2.67 -5.27
C PRO A 18 3.95 -3.90 -6.08
N LEU A 19 3.75 -3.74 -7.40
CA LEU A 19 3.35 -4.82 -8.30
C LEU A 19 4.51 -5.48 -9.04
N ILE A 20 5.74 -4.96 -8.91
CA ILE A 20 6.91 -5.55 -9.55
C ILE A 20 7.13 -6.95 -8.96
N PRO A 21 7.28 -8.00 -9.80
CA PRO A 21 7.56 -9.34 -9.31
C PRO A 21 8.94 -9.43 -8.65
N VAL A 22 8.97 -10.00 -7.45
CA VAL A 22 10.16 -10.39 -6.69
C VAL A 22 9.99 -11.88 -6.37
N ALA A 23 10.94 -12.73 -6.78
CA ALA A 23 10.84 -14.19 -6.62
C ALA A 23 9.48 -14.78 -7.08
N GLY A 24 8.95 -14.29 -8.21
CA GLY A 24 7.70 -14.78 -8.80
C GLY A 24 6.40 -14.27 -8.17
N ARG A 25 6.46 -13.39 -7.15
CA ARG A 25 5.28 -12.77 -6.53
C ARG A 25 5.40 -11.24 -6.50
N PRO A 26 4.30 -10.47 -6.59
CA PRO A 26 4.36 -9.02 -6.43
C PRO A 26 5.02 -8.60 -5.12
N MET A 27 5.83 -7.54 -5.13
CA MET A 27 6.53 -7.00 -3.96
C MET A 27 5.61 -6.81 -2.74
N VAL A 28 4.41 -6.28 -2.94
CA VAL A 28 3.43 -6.05 -1.87
C VAL A 28 2.98 -7.34 -1.16
N VAL A 29 3.01 -8.49 -1.85
CA VAL A 29 2.70 -9.79 -1.23
C VAL A 29 3.76 -10.14 -0.19
N TRP A 30 5.03 -9.83 -0.44
CA TRP A 30 6.09 -10.04 0.55
C TRP A 30 5.97 -9.11 1.74
N ALA A 31 5.62 -7.84 1.50
CA ALA A 31 5.35 -6.89 2.56
C ALA A 31 4.20 -7.37 3.47
N LEU A 32 3.07 -7.77 2.89
CA LEU A 32 1.94 -8.33 3.66
C LEU A 32 2.29 -9.63 4.36
N HIS A 33 3.06 -10.52 3.72
CA HIS A 33 3.51 -11.75 4.35
C HIS A 33 4.38 -11.50 5.59
N SER A 34 5.10 -10.38 5.66
CA SER A 34 5.87 -10.01 6.85
C SER A 34 4.99 -9.67 8.07
N LEU A 35 3.71 -9.36 7.83
CA LEU A 35 2.73 -9.00 8.85
C LEU A 35 1.81 -10.18 9.24
N LYS A 36 1.95 -11.35 8.59
CA LYS A 36 0.97 -12.44 8.70
C LYS A 36 0.78 -13.01 10.11
N ASP A 37 1.83 -12.96 10.94
CA ASP A 37 1.84 -13.52 12.29
C ASP A 37 1.46 -12.45 13.34
N LEU A 38 1.17 -11.22 12.90
CA LEU A 38 0.65 -10.16 13.76
C LEU A 38 -0.87 -10.26 13.83
N HIS A 39 -1.41 -10.06 15.03
CA HIS A 39 -2.83 -9.83 15.20
C HIS A 39 -3.14 -8.36 14.90
N TYR A 40 -4.02 -8.11 13.94
CA TYR A 40 -4.55 -6.79 13.61
C TYR A 40 -6.04 -6.90 13.27
N THR A 41 -6.79 -5.86 13.60
CA THR A 41 -8.26 -5.81 13.43
C THR A 41 -8.67 -5.24 12.08
N SER A 42 -7.83 -4.38 11.49
CA SER A 42 -8.05 -3.78 10.18
C SER A 42 -6.71 -3.45 9.51
N LEU A 43 -6.75 -3.24 8.21
CA LEU A 43 -5.59 -2.81 7.43
C LEU A 43 -5.95 -1.63 6.53
N ILE A 44 -5.20 -0.55 6.64
CA ILE A 44 -5.40 0.66 5.82
C ILE A 44 -4.32 0.71 4.74
N PHE A 45 -4.72 0.63 3.46
CA PHE A 45 -3.82 0.89 2.34
C PHE A 45 -3.93 2.33 1.88
N ILE A 46 -2.78 2.98 1.72
CA ILE A 46 -2.70 4.33 1.16
C ILE A 46 -2.01 4.25 -0.20
N ILE A 47 -2.80 4.44 -1.25
CA ILE A 47 -2.39 4.26 -2.65
C ILE A 47 -2.54 5.55 -3.45
N TYR A 48 -1.78 5.65 -4.53
CA TYR A 48 -1.97 6.72 -5.50
C TYR A 48 -3.14 6.40 -6.43
N ARG A 49 -4.09 7.32 -6.64
CA ARG A 49 -5.30 7.09 -7.44
C ARG A 49 -4.99 6.64 -8.87
N GLU A 50 -3.90 7.12 -9.46
CA GLU A 50 -3.49 6.68 -10.79
C GLU A 50 -3.14 5.18 -10.84
N HIS A 51 -2.56 4.63 -9.76
CA HIS A 51 -2.28 3.20 -9.67
C HIS A 51 -3.56 2.37 -9.56
N GLU A 52 -4.58 2.86 -8.83
CA GLU A 52 -5.88 2.22 -8.82
C GLU A 52 -6.48 2.16 -10.23
N ARG A 53 -6.55 3.32 -10.92
CA ARG A 53 -7.13 3.41 -12.27
C ARG A 53 -6.43 2.52 -13.29
N LYS A 54 -5.11 2.38 -13.20
CA LYS A 54 -4.32 1.60 -14.17
C LYS A 54 -4.24 0.12 -13.86
N TYR A 55 -4.28 -0.28 -12.58
CA TYR A 55 -3.92 -1.65 -12.17
C TYR A 55 -4.94 -2.34 -11.26
N GLY A 56 -5.98 -1.64 -10.79
CA GLY A 56 -7.01 -2.18 -9.89
C GLY A 56 -6.40 -2.72 -8.60
N LEU A 57 -5.62 -1.89 -7.90
CA LEU A 57 -4.86 -2.32 -6.72
C LEU A 57 -5.78 -2.75 -5.57
N THR A 58 -6.88 -2.04 -5.37
CA THR A 58 -7.84 -2.29 -4.28
C THR A 58 -8.32 -3.73 -4.30
N GLN A 59 -8.84 -4.19 -5.45
CA GLN A 59 -9.35 -5.55 -5.60
C GLN A 59 -8.26 -6.61 -5.42
N ARG A 60 -7.04 -6.32 -5.89
CA ARG A 60 -5.89 -7.22 -5.70
C ARG A 60 -5.51 -7.33 -4.21
N MET A 61 -5.51 -6.22 -3.47
CA MET A 61 -5.16 -6.23 -2.05
C MET A 61 -6.23 -6.95 -1.22
N GLN A 62 -7.51 -6.75 -1.55
CA GLN A 62 -8.64 -7.47 -0.94
C GLN A 62 -8.53 -8.99 -1.10
N SER A 63 -7.98 -9.48 -2.21
CA SER A 63 -7.75 -10.92 -2.38
C SER A 63 -6.56 -11.50 -1.61
N LEU A 64 -5.73 -10.66 -0.99
CA LEU A 64 -4.48 -11.06 -0.33
C LEU A 64 -4.56 -11.03 1.20
N VAL A 65 -5.61 -10.45 1.77
CA VAL A 65 -5.74 -10.21 3.21
C VAL A 65 -7.14 -10.64 3.64
N GLU A 66 -7.22 -11.36 4.76
CA GLU A 66 -8.49 -11.87 5.31
C GLU A 66 -9.19 -10.84 6.22
N ALA A 67 -8.41 -9.94 6.82
CA ALA A 67 -8.93 -8.86 7.67
C ALA A 67 -9.68 -7.79 6.86
N PRO A 68 -10.56 -7.01 7.51
CA PRO A 68 -11.15 -5.81 6.91
C PRO A 68 -10.08 -4.87 6.35
N ILE A 69 -10.31 -4.39 5.14
CA ILE A 69 -9.40 -3.47 4.44
C ILE A 69 -10.11 -2.16 4.15
N GLU A 70 -9.45 -1.06 4.49
CA GLU A 70 -9.76 0.28 4.00
C GLU A 70 -8.72 0.73 2.98
N VAL A 71 -9.15 1.41 1.92
CA VAL A 71 -8.25 1.93 0.89
C VAL A 71 -8.45 3.42 0.68
N ILE A 72 -7.42 4.19 1.02
CA ILE A 72 -7.36 5.63 0.79
C ILE A 72 -6.61 5.87 -0.51
N GLN A 73 -7.28 6.57 -1.44
CA GLN A 73 -6.73 6.94 -2.72
C GLN A 73 -6.33 8.41 -2.71
N LEU A 74 -5.03 8.67 -2.82
CA LEU A 74 -4.51 10.02 -2.91
C LEU A 74 -4.55 10.52 -4.36
N GLU A 75 -5.11 11.71 -4.56
CA GLU A 75 -5.13 12.39 -5.88
C GLU A 75 -3.75 12.84 -6.33
N GLN A 76 -2.87 13.09 -5.37
CA GLN A 76 -1.53 13.62 -5.58
C GLN A 76 -0.53 12.85 -4.74
N VAL A 77 0.72 12.88 -5.17
CA VAL A 77 1.83 12.30 -4.43
C VAL A 77 2.15 13.23 -3.26
N THR A 78 2.32 12.69 -2.06
CA THR A 78 2.66 13.46 -0.87
C THR A 78 4.17 13.66 -0.74
N GLU A 79 4.58 14.56 0.16
CA GLU A 79 5.99 14.89 0.43
C GLU A 79 6.74 13.79 1.19
N GLY A 80 6.04 12.78 1.69
CA GLY A 80 6.63 11.67 2.42
C GLY A 80 5.59 10.69 2.96
N GLN A 81 6.09 9.63 3.59
CA GLN A 81 5.27 8.56 4.18
C GLN A 81 4.39 9.09 5.31
N LEU A 82 4.91 9.95 6.18
CA LEU A 82 4.12 10.54 7.27
C LEU A 82 2.93 11.35 6.72
N CYS A 83 3.15 12.20 5.70
CA CYS A 83 2.08 12.94 5.04
C CYS A 83 1.05 12.00 4.38
N SER A 84 1.49 10.86 3.83
CA SER A 84 0.56 9.84 3.33
C SER A 84 -0.29 9.28 4.47
N VAL A 85 0.31 8.90 5.60
CA VAL A 85 -0.41 8.36 6.77
C VAL A 85 -1.39 9.37 7.34
N LEU A 86 -1.04 10.66 7.41
CA LEU A 86 -1.93 11.71 7.89
C LEU A 86 -3.19 11.87 7.02
N ALA A 87 -3.17 11.47 5.75
CA ALA A 87 -4.38 11.45 4.93
C ALA A 87 -5.41 10.41 5.40
N ALA A 88 -5.01 9.50 6.29
CA ALA A 88 -5.87 8.52 6.95
C ALA A 88 -6.32 8.95 8.35
N SER A 89 -5.99 10.16 8.81
CA SER A 89 -6.20 10.55 10.21
C SER A 89 -7.66 10.45 10.67
N GLU A 90 -8.62 10.64 9.77
CA GLU A 90 -10.05 10.58 10.10
C GLU A 90 -10.56 9.16 10.38
N ILE A 91 -9.83 8.13 9.96
CA ILE A 91 -10.22 6.72 10.13
C ILE A 91 -9.29 5.95 11.07
N ILE A 92 -8.22 6.58 11.56
CA ILE A 92 -7.30 5.97 12.53
C ILE A 92 -7.92 6.13 13.92
N ASP A 93 -8.12 5.01 14.61
CA ASP A 93 -8.45 5.00 16.03
C ASP A 93 -7.19 5.24 16.85
N THR A 94 -7.18 6.31 17.65
CA THR A 94 -6.03 6.69 18.49
C THR A 94 -6.00 5.98 19.84
N GLU A 95 -7.04 5.22 20.19
CA GLU A 95 -7.11 4.42 21.41
C GLU A 95 -6.55 2.98 21.21
N GLU A 96 -6.25 2.61 19.96
CA GLU A 96 -5.69 1.31 19.56
C GLU A 96 -4.22 1.42 19.13
N ASP A 97 -3.49 0.30 19.15
CA ASP A 97 -2.12 0.24 18.67
C ASP A 97 -2.04 0.44 17.14
N LEU A 98 -1.16 1.33 16.69
CA LEU A 98 -0.94 1.62 15.26
C LEU A 98 0.44 1.15 14.79
N LEU A 99 0.46 0.25 13.81
CA LEU A 99 1.67 -0.14 13.08
C LEU A 99 1.70 0.49 11.68
N ILE A 100 2.70 1.32 11.42
CA ILE A 100 2.97 1.86 10.08
C ILE A 100 4.01 0.95 9.40
N ALA A 101 3.59 0.21 8.38
CA ALA A 101 4.46 -0.65 7.59
C ALA A 101 4.64 -0.13 6.16
N SER A 102 5.84 -0.33 5.61
CA SER A 102 6.07 -0.08 4.18
C SER A 102 5.57 -1.25 3.33
N ALA A 103 5.24 -0.97 2.08
CA ALA A 103 4.70 -1.94 1.13
C ALA A 103 5.74 -2.37 0.07
N ASP A 104 7.02 -2.13 0.34
CA ASP A 104 8.11 -2.23 -0.62
C ASP A 104 9.44 -2.69 -0.02
#